data_AF-A0A967QX25-F1
#
_entry.id   AF-A0A967QX25-F1
#
_cell.length_a   1.000
_cell.length_b   1.000
_cell.length_c   1.000
_cell.angle_alpha   90.00
_cell.angle_beta   90.00
_cell.angle_gamma   90.00
#
_symmetry.space_group_name_H-M   'P 1'
#
loop_
_entity.id
_entity.type
_entity.pdbx_description
1 polymer ?
#
loop_
_entity_poly.entity_id
_entity_poly.type
_entity_poly.pdbx_seq_one_letter_code
_entity_poly.pdbx_strand_id
1 'polypeptide(L)'
;MTDARDTVLASIRRSLRRAGPLEASVAAVLAARTAAHAAHVQPRVSEDAVQRFQEKFEAAGGLVSVVPSFAEVPRALMEHLRAYALPPAAVMGTDELLSAIPWPNELATERRAATGEDRVSITTAFAAAAETGTLALLSSPESPTTLNFLTDDHVVVLPAARVVVHLEEIWSRLREAFPALPRTVNLISGPSKTADVEQTLQQGAHGPRRLLVILVQG
;
A
#
# COMPACT_ATOMS: atom_id res chain seq x y z
N MET A 1 8.30 -24.16 -22.33
CA MET A 1 7.54 -23.85 -21.09
C MET A 1 6.06 -23.53 -21.37
N THR A 2 5.45 -24.17 -22.38
CA THR A 2 4.09 -23.87 -22.87
C THR A 2 3.04 -24.90 -22.46
N ASP A 3 3.46 -26.07 -21.96
CA ASP A 3 2.59 -27.27 -21.94
C ASP A 3 1.50 -27.27 -20.84
N ALA A 4 1.83 -26.84 -19.62
CA ALA A 4 0.88 -26.87 -18.49
C ALA A 4 -0.26 -25.84 -18.64
N ARG A 5 0.08 -24.61 -19.05
CA ARG A 5 -0.90 -23.54 -19.29
C ARG A 5 -1.88 -23.94 -20.39
N ASP A 6 -1.36 -24.45 -21.49
CA ASP A 6 -2.19 -24.83 -22.64
C ASP A 6 -3.10 -26.02 -22.30
N THR A 7 -2.60 -26.99 -21.51
CA THR A 7 -3.40 -28.10 -20.99
C THR A 7 -4.56 -27.62 -20.12
N VAL A 8 -4.31 -26.71 -19.17
CA VAL A 8 -5.36 -26.14 -18.29
C VAL A 8 -6.39 -25.38 -19.13
N LEU A 9 -5.94 -24.48 -20.03
CA LEU A 9 -6.84 -23.70 -20.87
C LEU A 9 -7.62 -24.57 -21.87
N ALA A 10 -7.06 -25.69 -22.34
CA ALA A 10 -7.76 -26.67 -23.16
C ALA A 10 -8.84 -27.42 -22.37
N SER A 11 -8.54 -27.79 -21.11
CA SER A 11 -9.51 -28.43 -20.22
C SER A 11 -10.73 -27.53 -19.95
N ILE A 12 -10.49 -26.24 -19.64
CA ILE A 12 -11.55 -25.24 -19.44
C ILE A 12 -12.39 -25.10 -20.71
N ARG A 13 -11.77 -24.99 -21.89
CA ARG A 13 -12.50 -24.91 -23.17
C ARG A 13 -13.40 -26.12 -23.43
N ARG A 14 -12.91 -27.33 -23.15
CA ARG A 14 -13.72 -28.57 -23.27
C ARG A 14 -14.91 -28.56 -22.31
N SER A 15 -14.70 -28.19 -21.05
CA SER A 15 -15.78 -28.09 -20.06
C SER A 15 -16.87 -27.09 -20.47
N LEU A 16 -16.46 -25.96 -21.08
CA LEU A 16 -17.36 -24.96 -21.64
C LEU A 16 -17.93 -25.32 -23.03
N ARG A 17 -17.69 -26.55 -23.52
CA ARG A 17 -18.12 -27.04 -24.84
C ARG A 17 -17.70 -26.13 -26.00
N ARG A 18 -16.52 -25.50 -25.90
CA ARG A 18 -15.94 -24.66 -26.96
C ARG A 18 -14.85 -25.42 -27.71
N ALA A 19 -15.02 -25.52 -29.03
CA ALA A 19 -14.13 -26.29 -29.90
C ALA A 19 -12.86 -25.53 -30.35
N GLY A 20 -12.65 -24.28 -29.92
CA GLY A 20 -11.56 -23.47 -30.45
C GLY A 20 -11.32 -22.14 -29.70
N PRO A 21 -10.44 -21.28 -30.23
CA PRO A 21 -10.24 -19.91 -29.72
C PRO A 21 -11.53 -19.07 -29.75
N LEU A 22 -11.49 -17.87 -29.19
CA LEU A 22 -12.62 -16.93 -29.26
C LEU A 22 -12.82 -16.49 -30.71
N GLU A 23 -14.08 -16.30 -31.11
CA GLU A 23 -14.38 -15.58 -32.35
C GLU A 23 -13.74 -14.19 -32.30
N ALA A 24 -13.25 -13.70 -33.43
CA ALA A 24 -12.51 -12.43 -33.50
C ALA A 24 -13.35 -11.25 -33.00
N SER A 25 -14.66 -11.26 -33.25
CA SER A 25 -15.62 -10.26 -32.75
C SER A 25 -15.67 -10.25 -31.21
N VAL A 26 -15.80 -11.43 -30.59
CA VAL A 26 -15.83 -11.58 -29.14
C VAL A 26 -14.48 -11.19 -28.53
N ALA A 27 -13.36 -11.60 -29.16
CA ALA A 27 -12.03 -11.21 -28.74
C ALA A 27 -11.83 -9.68 -28.80
N ALA A 28 -12.30 -9.03 -29.85
CA ALA A 28 -12.24 -7.57 -30.00
C ALA A 28 -13.08 -6.85 -28.93
N VAL A 29 -14.30 -7.33 -28.63
CA VAL A 29 -15.14 -6.78 -27.55
C VAL A 29 -14.45 -6.93 -26.18
N LEU A 30 -13.86 -8.10 -25.90
CA LEU A 30 -13.15 -8.33 -24.66
C LEU A 30 -11.88 -7.47 -24.55
N ALA A 31 -11.13 -7.31 -25.64
CA ALA A 31 -9.97 -6.43 -25.70
C ALA A 31 -10.37 -4.97 -25.46
N ALA A 32 -11.40 -4.48 -26.14
CA ALA A 32 -11.93 -3.14 -25.95
C ALA A 32 -12.43 -2.92 -24.51
N ARG A 33 -13.14 -3.88 -23.93
CA ARG A 33 -13.60 -3.81 -22.52
C ARG A 33 -12.44 -3.82 -21.52
N THR A 34 -11.40 -4.60 -21.79
CA THR A 34 -10.22 -4.68 -20.92
C THR A 34 -9.38 -3.40 -21.01
N ALA A 35 -9.31 -2.79 -22.20
CA ALA A 35 -8.65 -1.51 -22.42
C ALA A 35 -9.48 -0.31 -21.90
N ALA A 36 -10.81 -0.43 -21.89
CA ALA A 36 -11.71 0.58 -21.35
C ALA A 36 -11.69 0.55 -19.82
N HIS A 37 -10.89 1.43 -19.21
CA HIS A 37 -10.82 1.61 -17.76
C HIS A 37 -11.79 2.67 -17.26
N ALA A 38 -13.06 2.57 -17.66
CA ALA A 38 -14.09 3.51 -17.22
C ALA A 38 -14.34 3.37 -15.71
N ALA A 39 -14.37 4.49 -15.00
CA ALA A 39 -14.77 4.51 -13.60
C ALA A 39 -16.22 4.01 -13.48
N HIS A 40 -16.46 3.13 -12.49
CA HIS A 40 -17.80 2.69 -12.14
C HIS A 40 -18.48 3.72 -11.24
N VAL A 41 -19.68 3.40 -10.75
CA VAL A 41 -20.39 4.27 -9.80
C VAL A 41 -19.55 4.41 -8.52
N GLN A 42 -19.18 5.64 -8.20
CA GLN A 42 -18.40 5.99 -7.02
C GLN A 42 -19.30 6.58 -5.94
N PRO A 43 -19.02 6.32 -4.65
CA PRO A 43 -19.74 6.97 -3.56
C PRO A 43 -19.45 8.48 -3.57
N ARG A 44 -20.36 9.29 -3.04
CA ARG A 44 -20.08 10.71 -2.84
C ARG A 44 -19.22 10.88 -1.58
N VAL A 45 -18.09 11.56 -1.72
CA VAL A 45 -17.26 12.06 -0.62
C VAL A 45 -17.34 13.58 -0.67
N SER A 46 -17.89 14.19 0.38
CA SER A 46 -18.13 15.63 0.47
C SER A 46 -17.08 16.37 1.28
N GLU A 47 -16.34 15.62 2.09
CA GLU A 47 -15.29 16.06 2.98
C GLU A 47 -13.98 16.27 2.19
N ASP A 48 -13.06 17.04 2.78
CA ASP A 48 -11.69 17.10 2.28
C ASP A 48 -11.05 15.70 2.25
N ALA A 49 -10.33 15.37 1.18
CA ALA A 49 -9.80 14.03 0.97
C ALA A 49 -8.79 13.61 2.07
N VAL A 50 -7.98 14.54 2.57
CA VAL A 50 -7.00 14.27 3.62
C VAL A 50 -7.71 14.02 4.94
N GLN A 51 -8.66 14.88 5.30
CA GLN A 51 -9.49 14.68 6.50
C GLN A 51 -10.22 13.34 6.45
N ARG A 52 -10.85 13.03 5.31
CA ARG A 52 -11.59 11.78 5.14
C ARG A 52 -10.69 10.56 5.24
N PHE A 53 -9.51 10.61 4.63
CA PHE A 53 -8.51 9.55 4.77
C PHE A 53 -8.14 9.33 6.24
N GLN A 54 -7.85 10.40 6.98
CA GLN A 54 -7.50 10.32 8.40
C GLN A 54 -8.60 9.63 9.21
N GLU A 55 -9.84 10.11 9.09
CA GLU A 55 -11.00 9.54 9.80
C GLU A 55 -11.16 8.03 9.51
N LYS A 56 -11.04 7.63 8.25
CA LYS A 56 -11.17 6.21 7.86
C LYS A 56 -10.01 5.35 8.34
N PHE A 57 -8.79 5.86 8.22
CA PHE A 57 -7.58 5.13 8.61
C PHE A 57 -7.51 4.93 10.12
N GLU A 58 -7.84 5.97 10.90
CA GLU A 58 -7.91 5.91 12.36
C GLU A 58 -9.06 5.02 12.84
N ALA A 59 -10.23 5.06 12.17
CA ALA A 59 -11.32 4.13 12.47
C ALA A 59 -10.93 2.65 12.25
N ALA A 60 -10.03 2.38 11.31
CA ALA A 60 -9.44 1.05 11.11
C ALA A 60 -8.34 0.71 12.15
N GLY A 61 -7.97 1.66 13.02
CA GLY A 61 -6.96 1.53 14.06
C GLY A 61 -5.54 1.90 13.62
N GLY A 62 -5.38 2.52 12.46
CA GLY A 62 -4.14 3.16 12.07
C GLY A 62 -3.89 4.45 12.86
N LEU A 63 -2.66 4.94 12.81
CA LEU A 63 -2.26 6.21 13.41
C LEU A 63 -1.94 7.19 12.29
N VAL A 64 -2.30 8.46 12.46
CA VAL A 64 -1.99 9.52 11.51
C VAL A 64 -1.30 10.68 12.24
N SER A 65 -0.21 11.17 11.67
CA SER A 65 0.45 12.40 12.10
C SER A 65 0.57 13.32 10.89
N VAL A 66 -0.04 14.50 10.98
CA VAL A 66 0.03 15.50 9.91
C VAL A 66 1.15 16.48 10.22
N VAL A 67 2.06 16.65 9.27
CA VAL A 67 3.20 17.57 9.38
C VAL A 67 3.21 18.57 8.22
N PRO A 68 3.69 19.80 8.44
CA PRO A 68 3.65 20.83 7.40
C PRO A 68 4.65 20.55 6.27
N SER A 69 5.79 19.90 6.56
CA SER A 69 6.84 19.65 5.56
C SER A 69 7.63 18.37 5.83
N PHE A 70 8.42 17.93 4.86
CA PHE A 70 9.32 16.77 5.01
C PHE A 70 10.38 16.95 6.10
N ALA A 71 10.77 18.20 6.40
CA ALA A 71 11.73 18.50 7.47
C ALA A 71 11.19 18.13 8.87
N GLU A 72 9.87 18.03 9.02
CA GLU A 72 9.19 17.70 10.28
C GLU A 72 8.94 16.19 10.45
N VAL A 73 9.14 15.40 9.39
CA VAL A 73 8.97 13.93 9.44
C VAL A 73 9.86 13.27 10.50
N PRO A 74 11.16 13.61 10.63
CA PRO A 74 12.02 13.11 11.71
C PRO A 74 11.44 13.33 13.10
N ARG A 75 10.88 14.52 13.38
CA ARG A 75 10.31 14.84 14.70
C ARG A 75 9.11 13.95 14.99
N ALA A 76 8.18 13.83 14.04
CA ALA A 76 6.99 12.99 14.17
C ALA A 76 7.36 11.51 14.36
N LEU A 77 8.36 11.00 13.63
CA LEU A 77 8.88 9.65 13.83
C LEU A 77 9.41 9.47 15.26
N MET A 78 10.30 10.36 15.72
CA MET A 78 10.90 10.25 17.06
C MET A 78 9.86 10.36 18.18
N GLU A 79 8.80 11.14 18.00
CA GLU A 79 7.65 11.19 18.91
C GLU A 79 6.93 9.84 18.98
N HIS A 80 6.67 9.19 17.84
CA HIS A 80 6.09 7.84 17.79
C HIS A 80 6.98 6.81 18.49
N LEU A 81 8.29 6.81 18.20
CA LEU A 81 9.24 5.88 18.82
C LEU A 81 9.25 6.03 20.35
N ARG A 82 9.24 7.27 20.86
CA ARG A 82 9.15 7.54 22.31
C ARG A 82 7.81 7.11 22.90
N ALA A 83 6.69 7.41 22.23
CA ALA A 83 5.36 7.09 22.72
C ALA A 83 5.15 5.58 22.94
N TYR A 84 5.80 4.74 22.13
CA TYR A 84 5.70 3.28 22.21
C TYR A 84 6.96 2.59 22.76
N ALA A 85 7.90 3.35 23.34
CA ALA A 85 9.17 2.85 23.88
C ALA A 85 9.96 1.95 22.91
N LEU A 86 9.95 2.33 21.63
CA LEU A 86 10.65 1.62 20.55
C LEU A 86 12.12 2.08 20.49
N PRO A 87 13.05 1.20 20.08
CA PRO A 87 14.43 1.61 19.86
C PRO A 87 14.50 2.71 18.77
N PRO A 88 15.42 3.68 18.87
CA PRO A 88 15.68 4.65 17.82
C PRO A 88 16.47 3.99 16.67
N ALA A 89 15.90 2.94 16.08
CA ALA A 89 16.47 2.19 14.98
C ALA A 89 15.36 1.78 14.01
N ALA A 90 15.61 1.91 12.72
CA ALA A 90 14.64 1.56 11.68
C ALA A 90 15.33 1.03 10.42
N VAL A 91 14.66 0.09 9.75
CA VAL A 91 14.97 -0.31 8.39
C VAL A 91 14.09 0.45 7.42
N MET A 92 14.60 0.85 6.26
CA MET A 92 13.83 1.65 5.32
C MET A 92 14.12 1.32 3.87
N GLY A 93 13.19 1.75 3.00
CA GLY A 93 13.37 1.73 1.57
C GLY A 93 14.50 2.66 1.09
N THR A 94 14.87 2.52 -0.18
CA THR A 94 15.88 3.36 -0.84
C THR A 94 15.27 4.35 -1.81
N ASP A 95 13.97 4.63 -1.70
CA ASP A 95 13.30 5.59 -2.58
C ASP A 95 13.79 7.03 -2.36
N GLU A 96 13.65 7.85 -3.39
CA GLU A 96 14.18 9.22 -3.41
C GLU A 96 13.57 10.11 -2.32
N LEU A 97 12.29 9.90 -1.99
CA LEU A 97 11.60 10.69 -0.99
C LEU A 97 12.17 10.41 0.41
N LEU A 98 12.38 9.14 0.78
CA LEU A 98 13.06 8.80 2.04
C LEU A 98 14.52 9.23 2.07
N SER A 99 15.16 9.34 0.90
CA SER A 99 16.54 9.82 0.78
C SER A 99 16.68 11.33 0.96
N ALA A 100 15.62 12.09 0.67
CA ALA A 100 15.59 13.54 0.85
C ALA A 100 15.26 13.99 2.29
N ILE A 101 14.78 13.08 3.14
CA ILE A 101 14.43 13.41 4.54
C ILE A 101 15.71 13.57 5.39
N PRO A 102 15.84 14.66 6.17
CA PRO A 102 17.00 14.88 7.04
C PRO A 102 16.89 14.03 8.32
N TRP A 103 17.14 12.73 8.22
CA TRP A 103 17.09 11.82 9.36
C TRP A 103 18.08 12.24 10.46
N PRO A 104 17.70 12.16 11.74
CA PRO A 104 18.53 12.64 12.84
C PRO A 104 19.63 11.64 13.16
N ASN A 105 20.80 12.10 13.58
CA ASN A 105 21.96 11.25 13.87
C ASN A 105 21.70 10.20 14.97
N GLU A 106 20.74 10.45 15.86
CA GLU A 106 20.35 9.53 16.92
C GLU A 106 19.49 8.35 16.43
N LEU A 107 18.96 8.41 15.20
CA LEU A 107 18.22 7.32 14.58
C LEU A 107 19.19 6.43 13.79
N ALA A 108 19.39 5.20 14.24
CA ALA A 108 20.13 4.21 13.47
C ALA A 108 19.28 3.74 12.28
N THR A 109 19.66 4.11 11.06
CA THR A 109 18.92 3.73 9.84
C THR A 109 19.68 2.74 9.00
N GLU A 110 19.03 1.66 8.57
CA GLU A 110 19.55 0.74 7.58
C GLU A 110 18.67 0.71 6.33
N ARG A 111 19.29 0.64 5.15
CA ARG A 111 18.60 0.63 3.86
C ARG A 111 18.61 -0.77 3.26
N ARG A 112 17.59 -1.55 3.58
CA ARG A 112 17.47 -2.97 3.18
C ARG A 112 16.04 -3.47 3.34
N ALA A 113 15.79 -4.68 2.86
CA ALA A 113 14.58 -5.43 3.20
C ALA A 113 14.51 -5.70 4.71
N ALA A 114 13.30 -5.68 5.28
CA ALA A 114 13.08 -6.10 6.65
C ALA A 114 13.24 -7.61 6.82
N THR A 115 13.65 -8.03 8.02
CA THR A 115 13.64 -9.39 8.55
C THR A 115 12.67 -9.46 9.75
N GLY A 116 12.45 -10.65 10.31
CA GLY A 116 11.60 -10.82 11.49
C GLY A 116 12.20 -10.30 12.81
N GLU A 117 13.45 -9.84 12.80
CA GLU A 117 14.11 -9.25 13.97
C GLU A 117 13.94 -7.72 14.04
N ASP A 118 13.58 -7.11 12.90
CA ASP A 118 13.42 -5.66 12.80
C ASP A 118 12.14 -5.20 13.49
N ARG A 119 12.24 -4.14 14.30
CA ARG A 119 11.10 -3.61 15.07
C ARG A 119 10.31 -2.54 14.32
N VAL A 120 11.01 -1.70 13.56
CA VAL A 120 10.45 -0.53 12.89
C VAL A 120 10.88 -0.51 11.44
N SER A 121 9.92 -0.38 10.53
CA SER A 121 10.18 -0.10 9.12
C SER A 121 9.67 1.28 8.72
N ILE A 122 10.32 1.90 7.74
CA ILE A 122 9.89 3.15 7.14
C ILE A 122 9.77 2.97 5.62
N THR A 123 8.60 3.26 5.07
CA THR A 123 8.34 3.22 3.63
C THR A 123 7.64 4.49 3.16
N THR A 124 7.48 4.62 1.85
CA THR A 124 6.53 5.53 1.24
C THR A 124 5.32 4.77 0.71
N ALA A 125 4.26 5.52 0.38
CA ALA A 125 3.13 4.99 -0.38
C ALA A 125 3.01 5.72 -1.73
N PHE A 126 2.56 4.98 -2.74
CA PHE A 126 2.31 5.51 -4.08
C PHE A 126 1.08 6.41 -4.10
N ALA A 127 0.03 6.01 -3.39
CA ALA A 127 -1.18 6.78 -3.20
C ALA A 127 -1.91 6.30 -1.94
N ALA A 128 -2.93 7.05 -1.53
CA ALA A 128 -3.92 6.59 -0.56
C ALA A 128 -5.33 6.97 -0.99
N ALA A 129 -6.32 6.11 -0.73
CA ALA A 129 -7.72 6.37 -1.01
C ALA A 129 -8.44 6.86 0.25
N ALA A 130 -9.00 8.06 0.17
CA ALA A 130 -9.76 8.68 1.25
C ALA A 130 -11.03 7.90 1.56
N GLU A 131 -11.75 7.44 0.53
CA GLU A 131 -13.00 6.69 0.64
C GLU A 131 -12.96 5.57 1.71
N THR A 132 -11.87 4.80 1.70
CA THR A 132 -11.71 3.59 2.51
C THR A 132 -10.59 3.70 3.55
N GLY A 133 -9.81 4.78 3.57
CA GLY A 133 -8.61 4.87 4.40
C GLY A 133 -7.59 3.80 4.00
N THR A 134 -7.29 3.68 2.71
CA THR A 134 -6.43 2.59 2.19
C THR A 134 -5.16 3.17 1.57
N LEU A 135 -4.01 2.65 1.97
CA LEU A 135 -2.72 2.94 1.34
C LEU A 135 -2.48 2.00 0.17
N ALA A 136 -1.85 2.48 -0.89
CA ALA A 136 -1.33 1.66 -1.98
C ALA A 136 0.21 1.68 -1.98
N LEU A 137 0.82 0.56 -1.62
CA LEU A 137 2.27 0.39 -1.56
C LEU A 137 2.73 -0.57 -2.66
N LEU A 138 3.70 -0.13 -3.45
CA LEU A 138 4.20 -0.90 -4.60
C LEU A 138 5.46 -1.65 -4.20
N SER A 139 5.60 -2.87 -4.71
CA SER A 139 6.88 -3.58 -4.62
C SER A 139 7.85 -3.03 -5.66
N SER A 140 9.04 -2.67 -5.24
CA SER A 140 10.18 -2.40 -6.14
C SER A 140 11.48 -2.83 -5.46
N PRO A 141 12.63 -2.83 -6.17
CA PRO A 141 13.93 -2.99 -5.52
C PRO A 141 14.17 -1.97 -4.40
N GLU A 142 13.67 -0.75 -4.56
CA GLU A 142 13.79 0.36 -3.62
C GLU A 142 12.77 0.28 -2.47
N SER A 143 11.64 -0.39 -2.69
CA SER A 143 10.61 -0.61 -1.67
C SER A 143 10.24 -2.09 -1.58
N PRO A 144 11.09 -2.93 -0.94
CA PRO A 144 10.81 -4.34 -0.73
C PRO A 144 9.54 -4.56 0.09
N THR A 145 8.67 -5.47 -0.37
CA THR A 145 7.38 -5.79 0.28
C THR A 145 7.53 -6.22 1.75
N THR A 146 8.67 -6.79 2.15
CA THR A 146 8.89 -7.23 3.54
C THR A 146 8.84 -6.07 4.54
N LEU A 147 9.22 -4.85 4.12
CA LEU A 147 9.12 -3.65 4.95
C LEU A 147 7.67 -3.38 5.39
N ASN A 148 6.68 -3.80 4.61
CA ASN A 148 5.27 -3.54 4.91
C ASN A 148 4.68 -4.50 5.96
N PHE A 149 5.35 -5.63 6.22
CA PHE A 149 4.73 -6.77 6.89
C PHE A 149 5.53 -7.40 8.02
N LEU A 150 6.87 -7.34 8.00
CA LEU A 150 7.68 -8.10 8.96
C LEU A 150 7.97 -7.36 10.26
N THR A 151 7.89 -6.03 10.27
CA THR A 151 8.18 -5.23 11.46
C THR A 151 6.95 -5.07 12.35
N ASP A 152 7.17 -4.91 13.66
CA ASP A 152 6.10 -4.64 14.62
C ASP A 152 5.44 -3.27 14.38
N ASP A 153 6.24 -2.28 14.01
CA ASP A 153 5.81 -0.94 13.63
C ASP A 153 6.18 -0.67 12.18
N HIS A 154 5.20 -0.20 11.42
CA HIS A 154 5.40 0.27 10.07
C HIS A 154 5.04 1.75 9.99
N VAL A 155 5.98 2.56 9.56
CA VAL A 155 5.82 4.00 9.36
C VAL A 155 5.78 4.29 7.87
N VAL A 156 4.74 4.96 7.40
CA VAL A 156 4.56 5.34 6.01
C VAL A 156 4.61 6.85 5.89
N VAL A 157 5.58 7.36 5.15
CA VAL A 157 5.64 8.78 4.79
C VAL A 157 4.84 9.00 3.52
N LEU A 158 3.82 9.87 3.57
CA LEU A 158 2.88 10.08 2.48
C LEU A 158 2.66 11.58 2.23
N PRO A 159 3.01 12.10 1.04
CA PRO A 159 2.59 13.44 0.64
C PRO A 159 1.06 13.52 0.56
N ALA A 160 0.46 14.57 1.13
CA ALA A 160 -0.97 14.80 1.11
C ALA A 160 -1.54 14.86 -0.33
N ALA A 161 -0.75 15.39 -1.28
CA ALA A 161 -1.10 15.40 -2.70
C ALA A 161 -1.26 14.01 -3.36
N ARG A 162 -0.81 12.94 -2.68
CA ARG A 162 -1.00 11.54 -3.12
C ARG A 162 -2.25 10.90 -2.50
N VAL A 163 -3.02 11.63 -1.69
CA VAL A 163 -4.33 11.19 -1.22
C VAL A 163 -5.35 11.49 -2.31
N VAL A 164 -5.93 10.42 -2.86
CA VAL A 164 -7.01 10.46 -3.85
C VAL A 164 -8.35 10.25 -3.16
N VAL A 165 -9.43 10.71 -3.79
CA VAL A 165 -10.76 10.54 -3.21
C VAL A 165 -11.18 9.07 -3.23
N HIS A 166 -11.02 8.41 -4.39
CA HIS A 166 -11.54 7.07 -4.65
C HIS A 166 -10.44 6.04 -4.89
N LEU A 167 -10.72 4.79 -4.53
CA LEU A 167 -9.78 3.68 -4.73
C LEU A 167 -9.48 3.45 -6.22
N GLU A 168 -10.45 3.66 -7.12
CA GLU A 168 -10.27 3.50 -8.56
C GLU A 168 -9.23 4.46 -9.16
N GLU A 169 -9.08 5.64 -8.57
CA GLU A 169 -8.12 6.65 -9.05
C GLU A 169 -6.68 6.14 -8.89
N ILE A 170 -6.40 5.32 -7.88
CA ILE A 170 -5.09 4.67 -7.71
C ILE A 170 -4.75 3.82 -8.93
N TRP A 171 -5.72 3.05 -9.44
CA TRP A 171 -5.50 2.20 -10.62
C TRP A 171 -5.29 3.02 -11.90
N SER A 172 -5.97 4.16 -12.04
CA SER A 172 -5.75 5.08 -13.15
C SER A 172 -4.34 5.66 -13.09
N ARG A 173 -3.91 6.18 -11.93
CA ARG A 173 -2.54 6.68 -11.72
C ARG A 173 -1.49 5.61 -11.96
N LEU A 174 -1.72 4.36 -11.56
CA LEU A 174 -0.79 3.24 -11.80
C LEU A 174 -0.59 2.96 -13.29
N ARG A 175 -1.66 2.98 -14.08
CA ARG A 175 -1.60 2.76 -15.53
C ARG A 175 -0.94 3.92 -16.27
N GLU A 176 -1.09 5.14 -15.76
CA GLU A 176 -0.41 6.32 -16.31
C GLU A 176 1.08 6.33 -15.95
N ALA A 177 1.42 5.97 -14.71
CA ALA A 177 2.78 6.02 -14.21
C ALA A 177 3.69 4.89 -14.74
N PHE A 178 3.13 3.72 -15.06
CA PHE A 178 3.91 2.54 -15.43
C PHE A 178 3.43 1.90 -16.74
N PRO A 179 4.34 1.55 -17.67
CA PRO A 179 4.00 0.83 -18.90
C PRO A 179 3.50 -0.60 -18.63
N ALA A 180 3.91 -1.19 -17.50
CA ALA A 180 3.40 -2.45 -16.97
C ALA A 180 3.24 -2.32 -15.46
N LEU A 181 2.18 -2.92 -14.90
CA LEU A 181 1.93 -2.85 -13.47
C LEU A 181 3.08 -3.44 -12.65
N PRO A 182 3.37 -2.89 -11.45
CA PRO A 182 4.35 -3.47 -10.53
C PRO A 182 4.03 -4.93 -10.21
N ARG A 183 5.06 -5.69 -9.84
CA ARG A 183 4.91 -7.10 -9.44
C ARG A 183 3.87 -7.29 -8.33
N THR A 184 3.75 -6.32 -7.43
CA THR A 184 2.79 -6.34 -6.34
C THR A 184 2.30 -4.93 -6.03
N VAL A 185 0.98 -4.81 -5.82
CA VAL A 185 0.31 -3.63 -5.28
C VAL A 185 -0.35 -4.07 -3.98
N ASN A 186 0.19 -3.63 -2.84
CA ASN A 186 -0.37 -3.92 -1.52
C ASN A 186 -1.36 -2.81 -1.17
N LEU A 187 -2.63 -3.18 -1.01
CA LEU A 187 -3.68 -2.29 -0.50
C LEU A 187 -3.82 -2.53 1.00
N ILE A 188 -3.43 -1.56 1.82
CA ILE A 188 -3.35 -1.68 3.28
C ILE A 188 -4.29 -0.68 3.95
N SER A 189 -5.32 -1.17 4.64
CA SER A 189 -6.38 -0.36 5.28
C SER A 189 -6.29 -0.38 6.81
N GLY A 190 -5.10 -0.07 7.34
CA GLY A 190 -4.81 -0.09 8.78
C GLY A 190 -3.85 -1.23 9.20
N PRO A 191 -3.50 -1.32 10.50
CA PRO A 191 -2.58 -2.32 11.02
C PRO A 191 -3.17 -3.73 10.98
N SER A 192 -2.31 -4.75 11.15
CA SER A 192 -2.74 -6.14 11.17
C SER A 192 -3.60 -6.43 12.39
N LYS A 193 -4.86 -6.80 12.14
CA LYS A 193 -5.81 -7.28 13.14
C LYS A 193 -6.32 -8.65 12.68
N THR A 194 -6.11 -9.67 13.50
CA THR A 194 -6.74 -10.97 13.30
C THR A 194 -7.83 -11.10 14.34
N ALA A 195 -9.08 -11.20 13.89
CA ALA A 195 -10.25 -11.40 14.76
C ALA A 195 -10.62 -12.89 14.91
N ASP A 196 -9.74 -13.80 14.48
CA ASP A 196 -10.12 -15.18 14.15
C ASP A 196 -9.25 -16.25 14.81
N VAL A 197 -8.93 -16.05 16.10
CA VAL A 197 -8.56 -17.14 17.02
C VAL A 197 -9.30 -16.89 18.34
N GLU A 198 -10.29 -17.75 18.63
CA GLU A 198 -10.97 -17.83 19.94
C GLU A 198 -11.72 -16.56 20.42
N GLN A 199 -12.23 -15.72 19.50
CA GLN A 199 -12.93 -14.46 19.83
C GLN A 199 -12.09 -13.44 20.64
N THR A 200 -10.77 -13.61 20.67
CA THR A 200 -9.86 -12.60 21.22
C THR A 200 -9.18 -11.85 20.07
N LEU A 201 -9.24 -10.52 20.10
CA LEU A 201 -8.52 -9.69 19.13
C LEU A 201 -7.03 -9.85 19.38
N GLN A 202 -6.33 -10.58 18.50
CA GLN A 202 -4.88 -10.68 18.54
C GLN A 202 -4.29 -9.72 17.50
N GLN A 203 -3.56 -8.73 17.99
CA GLN A 203 -2.96 -7.68 17.17
C GLN A 203 -1.54 -8.10 16.72
N GLY A 204 -1.27 -8.05 15.42
CA GLY A 204 0.07 -8.34 14.86
C GLY A 204 0.41 -9.81 14.56
N ALA A 205 -0.58 -10.65 14.23
CA ALA A 205 -0.30 -12.05 13.84
C ALA A 205 0.24 -12.19 12.39
N HIS A 206 -0.14 -11.27 11.49
CA HIS A 206 0.15 -11.37 10.05
C HIS A 206 0.68 -10.05 9.43
N GLY A 207 1.16 -9.13 10.26
CA GLY A 207 1.65 -7.82 9.83
C GLY A 207 1.91 -6.89 11.02
N PRO A 208 2.18 -5.60 10.79
CA PRO A 208 2.53 -4.66 11.84
C PRO A 208 1.43 -4.53 12.87
N ARG A 209 1.84 -4.51 14.14
CA ARG A 209 0.96 -4.23 15.29
C ARG A 209 0.45 -2.79 15.23
N ARG A 210 1.29 -1.88 14.75
CA ARG A 210 1.00 -0.46 14.58
C ARG A 210 1.41 -0.02 13.18
N LEU A 211 0.58 0.83 12.60
CA LEU A 211 0.80 1.42 11.30
C LEU A 211 0.58 2.93 11.43
N LEU A 212 1.67 3.69 11.36
CA LEU A 212 1.67 5.15 11.39
C LEU A 212 1.78 5.69 9.97
N VAL A 213 0.90 6.61 9.60
CA VAL A 213 1.05 7.43 8.40
C VAL A 213 1.45 8.84 8.80
N ILE A 214 2.62 9.27 8.36
CA ILE A 214 3.05 10.67 8.47
C ILE A 214 2.65 11.38 7.17
N LEU A 215 1.57 12.16 7.23
CA LEU A 215 1.03 12.94 6.12
C LEU A 215 1.75 14.28 6.02
N VAL A 216 2.34 14.56 4.85
CA VAL A 216 3.11 15.79 4.59
C VAL A 216 2.29 16.73 3.71
N GLN A 217 1.90 17.91 4.22
CA GLN A 217 0.96 18.82 3.53
C GLN A 217 1.54 19.44 2.24
N GLY A 218 2.79 19.87 2.26
CA GLY A 218 3.47 20.52 1.13
C GLY A 218 4.04 21.88 1.51
#